data_AF-A0A0A1MQC7-F1
#
_entry.id   AF-A0A0A1MQC7-F1
#
_cell.length_a   1.000
_cell.length_b   1.000
_cell.length_c   1.000
_cell.angle_alpha   90.00
_cell.angle_beta   90.00
_cell.angle_gamma   90.00
#
_symmetry.space_group_name_H-M   'P 1'
#
loop_
_entity.id
_entity.type
_entity.pdbx_description
1 polymer ?
#
loop_
_entity_poly.entity_id
_entity_poly.type
_entity_poly.pdbx_seq_one_letter_code
_entity_poly.pdbx_strand_id
1 'polypeptide(L)'
;MSMEESLRKIIQEENKKHLEDIERMLQSHGYKAQPKFLTVEETAKILRIGRTATYELCRQSEHNGLPVVKDGYKIRIPYNGLMTWIDQQAKPTKQAN
;
A
#
# COMPACT_ATOMS: atom_id res chain seq x y z
N MET A 1 35.70 0.43 7.64
CA MET A 1 34.31 0.46 8.11
C MET A 1 34.29 1.10 9.48
N SER A 2 33.48 2.14 9.65
CA SER A 2 33.28 2.77 10.95
C SER A 2 32.45 1.86 11.86
N MET A 3 32.71 1.87 13.16
CA MET A 3 31.97 1.04 14.14
C MET A 3 30.45 1.30 14.08
N GLU A 4 30.04 2.52 13.76
CA GLU A 4 28.63 2.88 13.55
C GLU A 4 28.02 2.20 12.32
N GLU A 5 28.78 2.04 11.24
CA GLU A 5 28.32 1.33 10.03
C GLU A 5 28.11 -0.15 10.32
N SER A 6 29.01 -0.75 11.10
CA SER A 6 28.88 -2.15 11.55
C SER A 6 27.62 -2.34 12.41
N LEU A 7 27.36 -1.44 13.36
CA LEU A 7 26.16 -1.51 14.20
C LEU A 7 24.87 -1.34 13.39
N ARG A 8 24.82 -0.39 12.45
CA ARG A 8 23.67 -0.21 11.56
C ARG A 8 23.40 -1.46 10.73
N LYS A 9 24.47 -2.08 10.22
CA LYS A 9 24.37 -3.29 9.40
C LYS A 9 23.83 -4.47 10.21
N ILE A 10 24.33 -4.66 11.43
CA ILE A 10 23.85 -5.70 12.36
C ILE A 10 22.36 -5.51 12.66
N ILE A 11 21.93 -4.27 12.96
CA ILE A 11 20.51 -3.98 13.25
C ILE A 11 19.63 -4.27 12.02
N GLN A 12 20.07 -3.92 10.81
CA GLN A 12 19.32 -4.22 9.59
C GLN A 12 19.20 -5.72 9.33
N GLU A 13 20.28 -6.47 9.51
CA GLU A 13 20.30 -7.92 9.33
C GLU A 13 19.37 -8.61 10.33
N GLU A 14 19.43 -8.24 11.61
CA GLU A 14 18.57 -8.82 12.65
C GLU A 14 17.09 -8.45 12.44
N ASN A 15 16.78 -7.20 12.08
CA ASN A 15 15.39 -6.81 11.79
C ASN A 15 14.82 -7.56 10.60
N LYS A 16 15.62 -7.78 9.55
CA LYS A 16 15.20 -8.56 8.39
C LYS A 16 14.90 -10.00 8.77
N LYS A 17 15.78 -10.61 9.57
CA LYS A 17 15.61 -11.98 10.06
C LYS A 17 14.33 -12.12 10.91
N HIS A 18 14.08 -11.20 11.83
CA HIS A 18 12.86 -11.20 12.64
C HIS A 18 11.59 -11.08 11.78
N LEU A 19 11.61 -10.24 10.74
CA LEU A 19 10.48 -10.13 9.80
C LEU A 19 10.21 -11.45 9.07
N GLU A 20 11.25 -12.12 8.59
CA GLU A 20 11.15 -13.42 7.92
C GLU A 20 10.61 -14.50 8.88
N ASP A 21 11.05 -14.51 10.14
CA ASP A 21 10.58 -15.46 11.16
C ASP A 21 9.09 -15.23 11.50
N ILE A 22 8.68 -13.97 11.65
CA ILE A 22 7.27 -13.60 11.87
C ILE A 22 6.42 -14.07 10.67
N GLU A 23 6.89 -13.84 9.44
CA GLU A 23 6.17 -14.24 8.24
C GLU A 23 6.01 -15.77 8.19
N ARG A 24 7.06 -16.54 8.48
CA ARG A 24 7.00 -18.01 8.55
C ARG A 24 6.02 -18.50 9.62
N MET A 25 6.03 -17.88 10.81
CA MET A 25 5.10 -18.20 11.89
C MET A 25 3.64 -17.93 11.49
N LEU A 26 3.39 -16.81 10.82
CA LEU A 26 2.06 -16.48 10.31
C LEU A 26 1.61 -17.51 9.27
N GLN A 27 2.48 -17.85 8.31
CA GLN A 27 2.16 -18.83 7.26
C GLN A 27 1.87 -20.23 7.83
N SER A 28 2.60 -20.68 8.86
CA SER A 28 2.37 -21.99 9.50
C SER A 28 1.04 -22.08 10.25
N HIS A 29 0.54 -20.95 10.76
CA HIS A 29 -0.79 -20.84 11.38
C HIS A 29 -1.91 -20.62 10.35
N GLY A 30 -1.62 -20.73 9.06
CA GLY A 30 -2.60 -20.56 7.98
C GLY A 30 -2.96 -19.11 7.68
N TYR A 31 -2.22 -18.14 8.23
CA TYR A 31 -2.35 -16.74 7.85
C TYR A 31 -1.83 -16.57 6.42
N LYS A 32 -2.74 -16.62 5.45
CA LYS A 32 -2.48 -16.05 4.12
C LYS A 32 -2.72 -14.56 4.24
N ALA A 33 -1.72 -13.74 3.92
CA ALA A 33 -1.89 -12.31 3.72
C ALA A 33 -2.84 -12.11 2.52
N GLN A 34 -4.14 -12.28 2.75
CA GLN A 34 -5.13 -12.11 1.70
C GLN A 34 -5.12 -10.64 1.31
N PRO A 35 -5.17 -10.34 0.00
CA PRO A 35 -5.30 -8.96 -0.45
C PRO A 35 -6.54 -8.35 0.20
N LYS A 36 -6.34 -7.38 1.10
CA LYS A 36 -7.45 -6.67 1.72
C LYS A 36 -8.04 -5.72 0.68
N PHE A 37 -9.27 -5.99 0.26
CA PHE A 37 -10.01 -5.08 -0.60
C PHE A 37 -10.81 -4.11 0.26
N LEU A 38 -10.79 -2.84 -0.13
CA LEU A 38 -11.54 -1.76 0.46
C LEU A 38 -12.79 -1.47 -0.37
N THR A 39 -13.85 -1.08 0.32
CA THR A 39 -14.99 -0.38 -0.26
C THR A 39 -14.64 1.07 -0.57
N VAL A 40 -15.46 1.73 -1.39
CA VAL A 40 -15.32 3.18 -1.66
C VAL A 40 -15.39 3.99 -0.36
N GLU A 41 -16.22 3.59 0.60
CA GLU A 41 -16.34 4.30 1.88
C GLU A 41 -15.08 4.19 2.74
N GLU A 42 -14.45 3.01 2.78
CA GLU A 42 -13.18 2.82 3.49
C GLU A 42 -12.04 3.61 2.83
N THR A 43 -11.98 3.59 1.49
CA THR A 43 -11.02 4.41 0.74
C THR A 43 -11.22 5.91 0.99
N ALA A 44 -12.47 6.39 1.04
CA ALA A 44 -12.80 7.77 1.37
C ALA A 44 -12.27 8.17 2.76
N LYS A 45 -12.44 7.29 3.75
CA LYS A 45 -11.92 7.49 5.12
C LYS A 45 -10.39 7.57 5.15
N ILE A 46 -9.71 6.71 4.39
CA ILE A 46 -8.25 6.69 4.28
C ILE A 46 -7.73 7.96 3.61
N LEU A 47 -8.29 8.33 2.46
CA LEU A 47 -7.90 9.52 1.70
C LEU A 47 -8.39 10.83 2.34
N ARG A 48 -9.25 10.75 3.36
CA ARG A 48 -9.87 11.90 4.04
C ARG A 48 -10.62 12.84 3.08
N ILE A 49 -11.29 12.26 2.09
CA ILE A 49 -12.14 13.00 1.14
C ILE A 49 -13.59 12.50 1.19
N GLY A 50 -14.53 13.30 0.67
CA GLY A 50 -15.94 12.94 0.65
C GLY A 50 -16.21 11.74 -0.27
N ARG A 51 -17.22 10.92 0.09
CA ARG A 51 -17.63 9.73 -0.68
C ARG A 51 -17.86 10.01 -2.16
N THR A 52 -18.55 11.10 -2.49
CA THR A 52 -18.82 11.50 -3.89
C THR A 52 -17.53 11.75 -4.66
N ALA A 53 -16.57 12.47 -4.06
CA ALA A 53 -15.27 12.70 -4.66
C ALA A 53 -14.50 11.38 -4.87
N THR A 54 -14.60 10.44 -3.92
CA THR A 54 -14.00 9.11 -4.08
C THR A 54 -14.63 8.31 -5.20
N TYR A 55 -15.96 8.37 -5.38
CA TYR A 55 -16.63 7.73 -6.53
C TYR A 55 -16.16 8.29 -7.86
N GLU A 56 -16.05 9.62 -7.98
CA GLU A 56 -15.51 10.26 -9.19
C GLU A 56 -14.05 9.87 -9.42
N LEU A 57 -13.23 9.82 -8.37
CA LEU A 57 -11.85 9.35 -8.45
C LEU A 57 -11.77 7.90 -8.96
N CYS A 58 -12.62 7.00 -8.45
CA CYS A 58 -12.71 5.62 -8.91
C CYS A 58 -13.25 5.52 -10.35
N ARG A 59 -14.12 6.44 -10.77
CA ARG A 59 -14.63 6.48 -12.15
C ARG A 59 -13.54 6.86 -13.13
N GLN A 60 -12.63 7.75 -12.73
CA GLN A 60 -11.50 8.23 -13.51
C GLN A 60 -10.24 7.36 -13.34
N SER A 61 -10.38 6.13 -12.81
CA SER A 61 -9.25 5.24 -12.48
C SER A 61 -8.27 5.02 -13.64
N GLU A 62 -8.77 4.95 -14.86
CA GLU A 62 -7.97 4.76 -16.08
C GLU A 62 -7.07 5.96 -16.39
N HIS A 63 -7.46 7.17 -15.98
CA HIS A 63 -6.72 8.40 -16.22
C HIS A 63 -5.78 8.76 -15.07
N ASN A 64 -6.19 8.50 -13.83
CA ASN A 64 -5.42 8.85 -12.63
C ASN A 64 -4.56 7.69 -12.08
N GLY A 65 -4.67 6.49 -12.67
CA GLY A 65 -3.92 5.31 -12.27
C GLY A 65 -4.35 4.68 -10.94
N LEU A 66 -5.51 5.07 -10.38
CA LEU A 66 -6.02 4.48 -9.14
C LEU A 66 -6.36 2.99 -9.35
N PRO A 67 -5.86 2.07 -8.50
CA PRO A 67 -6.13 0.65 -8.66
C PRO A 67 -7.56 0.31 -8.23
N VAL A 68 -8.43 0.11 -9.21
CA VAL A 68 -9.84 -0.20 -9.00
C VAL A 68 -10.19 -1.52 -9.67
N VAL A 69 -10.84 -2.41 -8.93
CA VAL A 69 -11.46 -3.64 -9.43
C VAL A 69 -12.97 -3.42 -9.47
N LYS A 70 -13.55 -3.56 -10.66
CA LYS A 70 -14.99 -3.50 -10.88
C LYS A 70 -15.52 -4.92 -11.03
N ASP A 71 -16.40 -5.33 -10.12
CA ASP A 71 -17.13 -6.61 -10.16
C ASP A 71 -18.61 -6.29 -10.34
N GLY A 72 -19.04 -6.22 -11.61
CA GLY A 72 -20.34 -5.68 -12.00
C GLY A 72 -20.53 -4.24 -11.49
N TYR A 73 -21.50 -4.05 -10.60
CA TYR A 73 -21.80 -2.75 -9.98
C TYR A 73 -20.96 -2.45 -8.73
N LYS A 74 -20.17 -3.41 -8.26
CA LYS A 74 -19.37 -3.25 -7.04
C LYS A 74 -17.98 -2.72 -7.38
N ILE A 75 -17.58 -1.70 -6.64
CA ILE A 75 -16.22 -1.14 -6.69
C ILE A 75 -15.43 -1.69 -5.50
N ARG A 76 -14.23 -2.20 -5.77
CA ARG A 76 -13.26 -2.68 -4.80
C ARG A 76 -11.90 -2.08 -5.09
N ILE A 77 -11.20 -1.64 -4.04
CA ILE A 77 -9.88 -1.02 -4.14
C ILE A 77 -8.90 -1.92 -3.38
N PRO A 78 -7.89 -2.52 -4.02
CA PRO A 78 -6.86 -3.26 -3.31
C PRO A 78 -6.11 -2.32 -2.35
N TYR A 79 -6.06 -2.63 -1.05
CA TYR A 79 -5.40 -1.80 -0.04
C TYR A 79 -3.94 -1.50 -0.39
N ASN A 80 -3.17 -2.55 -0.72
CA ASN A 80 -1.75 -2.40 -1.10
C ASN A 80 -1.57 -1.54 -2.37
N GLY A 81 -2.51 -1.67 -3.31
CA GLY A 81 -2.54 -0.85 -4.51
C GLY A 81 -2.77 0.62 -4.17
N LEU A 82 -3.75 0.91 -3.32
CA LEU A 82 -4.06 2.27 -2.87
C LEU A 82 -2.85 2.91 -2.18
N MET A 83 -2.19 2.19 -1.26
CA MET A 83 -1.01 2.71 -0.56
C MET A 83 0.12 3.04 -1.54
N THR A 84 0.41 2.12 -2.48
CA THR A 84 1.40 2.34 -3.55
C THR A 84 1.06 3.56 -4.40
N TRP A 85 -0.21 3.72 -4.76
CA TRP A 85 -0.66 4.87 -5.54
C TRP A 85 -0.50 6.19 -4.76
N ILE A 86 -0.84 6.22 -3.47
CA ILE A 86 -0.63 7.41 -2.61
C ILE A 86 0.85 7.80 -2.59
N ASP A 87 1.74 6.82 -2.41
CA ASP A 87 3.19 7.06 -2.40
C ASP A 87 3.68 7.60 -3.76
N GLN A 88 3.08 7.17 -4.87
CA GLN A 88 3.41 7.69 -6.19
C GLN A 88 2.95 9.14 -6.37
N GLN A 89 1.74 9.49 -5.90
CA GLN A 89 1.24 10.87 -5.96
C GLN A 89 2.01 11.82 -5.05
N ALA A 90 2.53 11.33 -3.92
CA ALA A 90 3.29 12.12 -2.96
C ALA A 90 4.74 12.38 -3.42
N LYS A 91 5.26 11.64 -4.41
CA LYS A 91 6.60 11.90 -4.94
C LYS A 91 6.58 13.23 -5.69
N PRO A 92 7.44 14.21 -5.32
CA PRO A 92 7.52 15.45 -6.07
C PRO A 92 7.91 15.12 -7.51
N THR A 93 7.10 15.59 -8.46
CA THR A 93 7.46 15.59 -9.87
C THR A 93 8.82 16.27 -9.98
N LYS A 94 9.89 15.49 -10.25
CA LYS A 94 11.20 16.07 -10.52
C LYS A 94 10.98 17.05 -11.69
N GLN A 95 11.07 18.34 -11.38
CA GLN A 95 11.07 19.38 -12.39
C GLN A 95 12.27 19.09 -13.28
N ALA A 96 11.99 18.76 -14.54
CA ALA A 96 13.01 18.72 -15.58
C ALA A 96 13.49 20.17 -15.77
N ASN A 97 14.74 20.42 -15.35
CA ASN A 97 15.51 21.57 -15.81
C ASN A 97 15.83 21.42 -17.30
#